data_AF-A0A2S4MEF7-F1
#
_entry.id   AF-A0A2S4MEF7-F1
#
_cell.length_a   1.000
_cell.length_b   1.000
_cell.length_c   1.000
_cell.angle_alpha   90.00
_cell.angle_beta   90.00
_cell.angle_gamma   90.00
#
_symmetry.space_group_name_H-M   'P 1'
#
loop_
_entity.id
_entity.type
_entity.pdbx_description
1 polymer ?
#
loop_
_entity_poly.entity_id
_entity_poly.type
_entity_poly.pdbx_seq_one_letter_code
_entity_poly.pdbx_strand_id
1 'polypeptide(L)'
;MRLERNLRMLYDELIDGSYTPGCSICFVITRPKPREVWAADFRDRVVHHLLYRRIGPRFERSFIADSCACIKGRGTLYAVERLEAKVRSITQNWSRPAYYLKLDLANFFISIDRRILRELLFAKIAEPFWQWLTDIVLMHDPRADFVYRGDPAMMNRVPPHKRLMEQPPHLGLPIGNLFSQFGANVLLNVLDQRAKHVLGARHYIRYVDDFLFLHESADWLNAVLADLTEFLPAQLGVRINPRKTILQPVERGVDFVGQVIKPWRRETRKRSRNEALRRVESTPDADLMPVANSYFGLLRQATASHQDRAQLANVVRSRGRAVDAALTKTFRGRAA
;
A
#
# COMPACT_ATOMS: atom_id res chain seq x y z
N MET A 1 -2.59 -22.78 -24.53
CA MET A 1 -2.10 -22.99 -23.15
C MET A 1 -2.67 -24.30 -22.63
N ARG A 2 -1.87 -25.18 -22.00
CA ARG A 2 -2.31 -26.46 -21.43
C ARG A 2 -2.59 -26.30 -19.92
N LEU A 3 -3.65 -25.57 -19.56
CA LEU A 3 -3.89 -25.12 -18.18
C LEU A 3 -4.10 -26.27 -17.19
N GLU A 4 -4.91 -27.26 -17.54
CA GLU A 4 -5.21 -28.41 -16.68
C GLU A 4 -3.95 -29.23 -16.35
N ARG A 5 -3.15 -29.55 -17.37
CA ARG A 5 -1.88 -30.27 -17.20
C ARG A 5 -0.93 -29.52 -16.29
N ASN A 6 -0.80 -28.20 -16.46
CA ASN A 6 0.07 -27.38 -15.61
C ASN A 6 -0.40 -27.36 -14.15
N LEU A 7 -1.71 -27.32 -13.92
CA LEU A 7 -2.27 -27.38 -12.56
C LEU A 7 -2.07 -28.75 -11.93
N ARG A 8 -2.23 -29.83 -12.69
CA ARG A 8 -1.99 -31.18 -12.19
C ARG A 8 -0.54 -31.39 -11.81
N MET A 9 0.40 -30.96 -12.66
CA MET A 9 1.82 -31.01 -12.35
C MET A 9 2.16 -30.21 -11.08
N LEU A 10 1.65 -28.97 -10.97
CA LEU A 10 1.85 -28.16 -9.76
C LEU A 10 1.27 -28.83 -8.51
N TYR A 11 0.11 -29.49 -8.63
CA TYR A 11 -0.47 -30.25 -7.52
C TYR A 11 0.43 -31.41 -7.11
N ASP A 12 0.87 -32.24 -8.07
CA ASP A 12 1.73 -33.39 -7.78
C ASP A 12 3.05 -32.95 -7.11
N GLU A 13 3.68 -31.87 -7.61
CA GLU A 13 4.91 -31.29 -7.04
C GLU A 13 4.71 -30.68 -5.63
N LEU A 14 3.51 -30.18 -5.32
CA LEU A 14 3.20 -29.71 -3.97
C LEU A 14 2.99 -30.87 -3.00
N ILE A 15 2.37 -31.96 -3.46
CA ILE A 15 2.09 -33.15 -2.64
C ILE A 15 3.36 -33.92 -2.32
N ASP A 16 4.26 -34.09 -3.29
CA ASP A 16 5.53 -34.81 -3.10
C ASP A 16 6.65 -33.95 -2.50
N GLY A 17 6.43 -32.62 -2.39
CA GLY A 17 7.38 -31.68 -1.78
C GLY A 17 8.51 -31.24 -2.71
N SER A 18 8.43 -31.52 -4.01
CA SER A 18 9.43 -31.12 -5.02
C SER A 18 9.25 -29.71 -5.58
N TYR A 19 8.13 -29.04 -5.26
CA TYR A 19 7.85 -27.67 -5.72
C TYR A 19 9.00 -26.70 -5.40
N THR A 20 9.49 -26.02 -6.44
CA THR A 20 10.39 -24.87 -6.35
C THR A 20 9.79 -23.68 -7.09
N PRO A 21 9.91 -22.44 -6.56
CA PRO A 21 9.48 -21.25 -7.27
C PRO A 21 10.27 -21.08 -8.58
N GLY A 22 9.59 -20.60 -9.62
CA GLY A 22 10.18 -20.44 -10.94
C GLY A 22 10.83 -19.08 -11.18
N CYS A 23 11.25 -18.87 -12.44
CA CYS A 23 11.85 -17.65 -12.93
C CYS A 23 10.98 -16.41 -12.68
N SER A 24 11.56 -15.38 -12.08
CA SER A 24 10.89 -14.11 -11.82
C SER A 24 10.98 -13.13 -12.99
N ILE A 25 10.09 -12.15 -13.02
CA ILE A 25 10.15 -11.02 -13.96
C ILE A 25 10.55 -9.78 -13.19
N CYS A 26 11.65 -9.14 -13.58
CA CYS A 26 12.07 -7.84 -13.05
C CYS A 26 11.79 -6.72 -14.05
N PHE A 27 11.20 -5.61 -13.60
CA PHE A 27 11.03 -4.40 -14.41
C PHE A 27 10.92 -3.16 -13.54
N VAL A 28 11.18 -1.98 -14.13
CA VAL A 28 11.09 -0.71 -13.40
C VAL A 28 9.82 0.05 -13.77
N ILE A 29 9.03 0.41 -12.76
CA ILE A 29 7.96 1.40 -12.92
C ILE A 29 8.49 2.78 -12.54
N THR A 30 8.19 3.81 -13.33
CA THR A 30 8.70 5.18 -13.10
C THR A 30 7.69 6.09 -12.41
N ARG A 31 6.41 5.71 -12.40
CA ARG A 31 5.32 6.50 -11.81
C ARG A 31 4.66 5.77 -10.63
N PRO A 32 4.30 6.49 -9.54
CA PRO A 32 4.59 7.90 -9.26
C PRO A 32 6.05 8.16 -8.86
N LYS A 33 6.82 7.12 -8.55
CA LYS A 33 8.26 7.17 -8.26
C LYS A 33 8.91 5.93 -8.86
N PRO A 34 10.18 6.00 -9.32
CA PRO A 34 10.96 4.85 -9.75
C PRO A 34 10.99 3.75 -8.68
N ARG A 35 10.56 2.55 -9.05
CA ARG A 35 10.62 1.34 -8.22
C ARG A 35 10.90 0.13 -9.08
N GLU A 36 11.75 -0.73 -8.57
CA GLU A 36 11.93 -2.08 -9.07
C GLU A 36 10.73 -2.94 -8.66
N VAL A 37 10.20 -3.70 -9.61
CA VAL A 37 9.09 -4.63 -9.42
C VAL A 37 9.58 -6.03 -9.77
N TRP A 38 9.39 -6.94 -8.83
CA TRP A 38 9.71 -8.36 -8.93
C TRP A 38 8.41 -9.14 -8.91
N ALA A 39 8.01 -9.62 -10.08
CA ALA A 39 6.77 -10.34 -10.24
C ALA A 39 7.08 -11.82 -10.48
N ALA A 40 6.59 -12.69 -9.59
CA ALA A 40 6.70 -14.12 -9.77
C ALA A 40 5.95 -14.60 -11.02
N ASP A 41 6.31 -15.78 -11.52
CA ASP A 41 5.59 -16.39 -12.64
C ASP A 41 4.13 -16.69 -12.26
N PHE A 42 3.27 -16.87 -13.26
CA PHE A 42 1.85 -17.14 -13.04
C PHE A 42 1.63 -18.39 -12.17
N ARG A 43 2.44 -19.44 -12.38
CA ARG A 43 2.44 -20.67 -11.57
C ARG A 43 2.61 -20.36 -10.07
N ASP A 44 3.63 -19.57 -9.73
CA ASP A 44 3.95 -19.24 -8.33
C ASP A 44 2.90 -18.30 -7.72
N ARG A 45 2.28 -17.44 -8.53
CA ARG A 45 1.14 -16.62 -8.06
C ARG A 45 -0.04 -17.50 -7.62
N VAL A 46 -0.30 -18.61 -8.30
CA VAL A 46 -1.32 -19.59 -7.86
C VAL A 46 -0.97 -20.11 -6.46
N VAL A 47 0.31 -20.45 -6.23
CA VAL A 47 0.79 -20.90 -4.91
C VAL A 47 0.67 -19.80 -3.85
N HIS A 48 1.04 -18.55 -4.16
CA HIS A 48 0.84 -17.42 -3.26
C HIS A 48 -0.64 -17.26 -2.85
N HIS A 49 -1.56 -17.41 -3.81
CA HIS A 49 -3.00 -17.35 -3.55
C HIS A 49 -3.50 -18.55 -2.75
N LEU A 50 -3.03 -19.75 -3.03
CA LEU A 50 -3.34 -20.96 -2.27
C LEU A 50 -2.93 -20.79 -0.80
N LEU A 51 -1.68 -20.37 -0.58
CA LEU A 51 -1.13 -20.12 0.75
C LEU A 51 -1.95 -19.05 1.48
N TYR A 52 -2.11 -17.87 0.88
CA TYR A 52 -2.86 -16.76 1.50
C TYR A 52 -4.32 -17.15 1.83
N ARG A 53 -5.02 -17.89 0.95
CA ARG A 53 -6.38 -18.36 1.23
C ARG A 53 -6.44 -19.25 2.47
N ARG A 54 -5.41 -20.06 2.71
CA ARG A 54 -5.36 -20.96 3.86
C ARG A 54 -4.98 -20.25 5.15
N ILE A 55 -3.91 -19.44 5.13
CA ILE A 55 -3.34 -18.87 6.36
C ILE A 55 -3.83 -17.45 6.65
N GLY A 56 -4.15 -16.66 5.62
CA GLY A 56 -4.53 -15.25 5.73
C GLY A 56 -5.60 -14.95 6.78
N PRO A 57 -6.72 -15.68 6.81
CA PRO A 57 -7.79 -15.47 7.80
C PRO A 57 -7.35 -15.60 9.27
N ARG A 58 -6.25 -16.31 9.57
CA ARG A 58 -5.70 -16.41 10.94
C ARG A 58 -5.06 -15.11 11.39
N PHE A 59 -4.36 -14.44 10.47
CA PHE A 59 -3.67 -13.19 10.76
C PHE A 59 -4.61 -12.00 10.67
N GLU A 60 -5.52 -11.98 9.69
CA GLU A 60 -6.49 -10.89 9.54
C GLU A 60 -7.41 -10.73 10.75
N ARG A 61 -7.76 -11.83 11.43
CA ARG A 61 -8.51 -11.78 12.70
C ARG A 61 -7.76 -11.11 13.85
N SER A 62 -6.43 -11.08 13.79
CA SER A 62 -5.61 -10.36 14.77
C SER A 62 -5.29 -8.91 14.39
N PHE A 63 -5.55 -8.51 13.14
CA PHE A 63 -5.31 -7.14 12.71
C PHE A 63 -6.36 -6.20 13.28
N ILE A 64 -5.91 -5.08 13.84
CA ILE A 64 -6.80 -4.03 14.31
C ILE A 64 -7.59 -3.43 13.14
N ALA A 65 -8.78 -2.89 13.43
CA ALA A 65 -9.62 -2.25 12.41
C ALA A 65 -8.96 -1.03 11.74
N ASP A 66 -7.97 -0.43 12.41
CA ASP A 66 -7.22 0.73 11.94
C ASP A 66 -6.03 0.36 11.02
N SER A 67 -5.79 -0.93 10.77
CA SER A 67 -4.92 -1.42 9.70
C SER A 67 -5.74 -1.55 8.41
N CYS A 68 -5.39 -0.74 7.41
CA CYS A 68 -6.30 -0.44 6.32
C CYS A 68 -5.84 -0.85 4.93
N ALA A 69 -4.63 -1.40 4.74
CA ALA A 69 -4.09 -1.70 3.42
C ALA A 69 -4.07 -3.20 3.13
N CYS A 70 -4.30 -3.59 1.87
CA CYS A 70 -4.19 -4.98 1.39
C CYS A 70 -5.05 -5.98 2.19
N ILE A 71 -6.19 -5.52 2.74
CA ILE A 71 -7.18 -6.34 3.45
C ILE A 71 -8.51 -6.15 2.72
N LYS A 72 -9.24 -7.25 2.48
CA LYS A 72 -10.51 -7.19 1.75
C LYS A 72 -11.49 -6.23 2.45
N GLY A 73 -12.06 -5.30 1.69
CA GLY A 73 -12.98 -4.27 2.19
C GLY A 73 -12.31 -3.07 2.86
N ARG A 74 -10.99 -3.07 3.06
CA ARG A 74 -10.23 -1.94 3.63
C ARG A 74 -9.36 -1.33 2.54
N GLY A 75 -9.89 -0.31 1.87
CA GLY A 75 -9.19 0.45 0.83
C GLY A 75 -8.74 1.83 1.29
N THR A 76 -8.27 2.65 0.36
CA THR A 76 -7.91 4.06 0.63
C THR A 76 -9.09 4.87 1.17
N LEU A 77 -10.30 4.64 0.65
CA LEU A 77 -11.51 5.32 1.12
C LEU A 77 -11.83 4.95 2.58
N TYR A 78 -11.80 3.66 2.91
CA TYR A 78 -11.97 3.17 4.28
C TYR A 78 -10.94 3.81 5.24
N ALA A 79 -9.68 3.89 4.81
CA ALA A 79 -8.61 4.47 5.62
C ALA A 79 -8.84 5.97 5.88
N VAL A 80 -9.20 6.75 4.85
CA VAL A 80 -9.41 8.20 5.02
C VAL A 80 -10.68 8.51 5.82
N GLU A 81 -11.77 7.75 5.63
CA GLU A 81 -13.00 7.93 6.40
C GLU A 81 -12.80 7.64 7.89
N ARG A 82 -12.03 6.59 8.20
CA ARG A 82 -11.65 6.30 9.60
C ARG A 82 -10.77 7.38 10.19
N LEU A 83 -9.80 7.89 9.43
CA LEU A 83 -8.96 8.98 9.89
C LEU A 83 -9.79 10.23 10.13
N GLU A 84 -10.71 10.58 9.24
CA GLU A 84 -11.62 11.72 9.40
C GLU A 84 -12.49 11.56 10.64
N ALA A 85 -13.07 10.39 10.87
CA ALA A 85 -13.83 10.12 12.09
C ALA A 85 -12.98 10.30 13.37
N LYS A 86 -11.72 9.84 13.36
CA LYS A 86 -10.79 10.06 14.48
C LYS A 86 -10.44 11.52 14.67
N VAL A 87 -10.15 12.25 13.58
CA VAL A 87 -9.88 13.69 13.60
C VAL A 87 -11.06 14.45 14.20
N ARG A 88 -12.27 14.19 13.73
CA ARG A 88 -13.48 14.83 14.25
C ARG A 88 -13.73 14.48 15.72
N SER A 89 -13.48 13.23 16.11
CA SER A 89 -13.63 12.80 17.50
C SER A 89 -12.63 13.51 18.41
N ILE A 90 -11.34 13.55 18.05
CA ILE A 90 -10.33 14.17 18.92
C ILE A 90 -10.46 15.70 18.95
N THR A 91 -10.85 16.34 17.85
CA THR A 91 -11.04 17.80 17.82
C THR A 91 -12.43 18.25 18.27
N GLN A 92 -13.31 17.33 18.70
CA GLN A 92 -14.73 17.60 18.98
C GLN A 92 -15.41 18.38 17.85
N ASN A 93 -15.26 17.87 16.62
CA ASN A 93 -15.63 18.56 15.39
C ASN A 93 -14.96 19.93 15.28
N TRP A 94 -13.64 19.98 15.37
CA TRP A 94 -12.82 21.19 15.18
C TRP A 94 -13.06 22.32 16.20
N SER A 95 -13.73 22.05 17.33
CA SER A 95 -13.91 23.02 18.43
C SER A 95 -12.67 23.15 19.31
N ARG A 96 -11.80 22.13 19.33
CA ARG A 96 -10.54 22.14 20.09
C ARG A 96 -9.34 21.74 19.23
N PRO A 97 -8.15 22.31 19.50
CA PRO A 97 -6.94 21.97 18.77
C PRO A 97 -6.50 20.53 19.06
N ALA A 98 -5.82 19.95 18.07
CA ALA A 98 -5.13 18.67 18.22
C ALA A 98 -3.93 18.65 17.27
N TYR A 99 -3.00 17.73 17.53
CA TYR A 99 -1.80 17.50 16.73
C TYR A 99 -1.86 16.11 16.11
N TYR A 100 -1.12 15.95 15.02
CA TYR A 100 -0.85 14.64 14.45
C TYR A 100 0.64 14.41 14.29
N LEU A 101 1.04 13.17 14.52
CA LEU A 101 2.35 12.65 14.16
C LEU A 101 2.17 11.66 13.02
N LYS A 102 2.66 12.02 11.85
CA LYS A 102 2.71 11.16 10.67
C LYS A 102 4.10 10.58 10.52
N LEU A 103 4.18 9.28 10.29
CA LEU A 103 5.41 8.51 10.17
C LEU A 103 5.35 7.62 8.92
N ASP A 104 6.52 7.39 8.34
CA ASP A 104 6.74 6.54 7.17
C ASP A 104 8.03 5.74 7.40
N LEU A 105 8.06 4.48 7.00
CA LEU A 105 9.26 3.65 7.14
C LEU A 105 10.23 3.85 5.97
N ALA A 106 11.52 3.98 6.28
CA ALA A 106 12.56 4.11 5.28
C ALA A 106 12.74 2.77 4.53
N ASN A 107 12.59 2.84 3.20
CA ASN A 107 12.83 1.72 2.29
C ASN A 107 12.09 0.43 2.66
N PHE A 108 10.89 0.56 3.24
CA PHE A 108 10.19 -0.51 3.95
C PHE A 108 10.29 -1.91 3.32
N PHE A 109 9.75 -2.11 2.11
CA PHE A 109 9.72 -3.45 1.51
C PHE A 109 11.10 -4.10 1.37
N ILE A 110 12.16 -3.34 1.11
CA ILE A 110 13.49 -3.90 0.93
C ILE A 110 14.28 -4.01 2.25
N SER A 111 13.80 -3.39 3.34
CA SER A 111 14.42 -3.48 4.68
C SER A 111 13.80 -4.52 5.59
N ILE A 112 12.72 -5.20 5.15
CA ILE A 112 12.09 -6.28 5.93
C ILE A 112 13.05 -7.45 6.11
N ASP A 113 13.36 -7.81 7.35
CA ASP A 113 14.09 -9.04 7.64
C ASP A 113 13.16 -10.24 7.54
N ARG A 114 13.45 -11.13 6.59
CA ARG A 114 12.64 -12.32 6.32
C ARG A 114 12.67 -13.32 7.47
N ARG A 115 13.73 -13.31 8.30
CA ARG A 115 13.86 -14.20 9.48
C ARG A 115 12.89 -13.81 10.57
N ILE A 116 12.80 -12.51 10.88
CA ILE A 116 11.82 -11.97 11.83
C ILE A 116 10.40 -12.27 11.34
N LEU A 117 10.13 -12.04 10.05
CA LEU A 117 8.82 -12.34 9.48
C LEU A 117 8.48 -13.84 9.54
N ARG A 118 9.47 -14.72 9.30
CA ARG A 118 9.31 -16.18 9.41
C ARG A 118 8.88 -16.59 10.81
N GLU A 119 9.52 -16.07 11.84
CA GLU A 119 9.16 -16.34 13.24
C GLU A 119 7.71 -15.91 13.55
N LEU A 120 7.33 -14.69 13.13
CA LEU A 120 5.96 -14.19 13.32
C LEU A 120 4.91 -15.03 12.59
N LEU A 121 5.24 -15.55 11.40
CA LEU A 121 4.36 -16.42 10.63
C LEU A 121 4.23 -17.80 11.30
N PHE A 122 5.35 -18.39 11.70
CA PHE A 122 5.38 -19.73 12.29
C PHE A 122 4.69 -19.78 13.66
N ALA A 123 4.68 -18.67 14.39
CA ALA A 123 3.89 -18.54 15.62
C ALA A 123 2.37 -18.79 15.43
N LYS A 124 1.85 -18.69 14.20
CA LYS A 124 0.41 -18.91 13.88
C LYS A 124 0.15 -19.98 12.81
N ILE A 125 1.19 -20.65 12.34
CA ILE A 125 1.11 -21.72 11.36
C ILE A 125 1.75 -22.94 12.01
N ALA A 126 0.94 -23.90 12.45
CA ALA A 126 1.43 -25.09 13.15
C ALA A 126 1.61 -26.29 12.21
N GLU A 127 0.90 -26.30 11.09
CA GLU A 127 0.87 -27.45 10.19
C GLU A 127 2.17 -27.55 9.35
N PRO A 128 2.86 -28.71 9.34
CA PRO A 128 4.16 -28.85 8.68
C PRO A 128 4.15 -28.48 7.19
N PHE A 129 3.14 -28.93 6.44
CA PHE A 129 2.99 -28.59 5.02
C PHE A 129 2.92 -27.07 4.79
N TRP A 130 2.14 -26.36 5.61
CA TRP A 130 1.95 -24.93 5.46
C TRP A 130 3.15 -24.14 5.96
N GLN A 131 3.87 -24.62 6.97
CA GLN A 131 5.16 -24.06 7.38
C GLN A 131 6.19 -24.19 6.26
N TRP A 132 6.35 -25.39 5.70
CA TRP A 132 7.26 -25.65 4.57
C TRP A 132 6.95 -24.74 3.38
N LEU A 133 5.68 -24.69 2.95
CA LEU A 133 5.29 -23.86 1.81
C LEU A 133 5.49 -22.35 2.09
N THR A 134 5.21 -21.93 3.33
CA THR A 134 5.47 -20.55 3.76
C THR A 134 6.96 -20.24 3.71
N ASP A 135 7.81 -21.17 4.16
CA ASP A 135 9.26 -20.99 4.16
C ASP A 135 9.80 -20.86 2.73
N ILE A 136 9.40 -21.76 1.84
CA ILE A 136 9.77 -21.71 0.43
C ILE A 136 9.38 -20.36 -0.18
N VAL A 137 8.13 -19.95 -0.03
CA VAL A 137 7.62 -18.70 -0.62
C VAL A 137 8.31 -17.47 -0.03
N LEU A 138 8.52 -17.46 1.29
CA LEU A 138 9.11 -16.32 2.00
C LEU A 138 10.61 -16.19 1.69
N MET A 139 11.35 -17.30 1.75
CA MET A 139 12.81 -17.33 1.65
C MET A 139 13.32 -17.40 0.22
N HIS A 140 12.45 -17.67 -0.77
CA HIS A 140 12.79 -17.60 -2.18
C HIS A 140 13.44 -16.27 -2.56
N ASP A 141 14.62 -16.33 -3.17
CA ASP A 141 15.32 -15.16 -3.68
C ASP A 141 15.06 -15.00 -5.18
N PRO A 142 14.20 -14.05 -5.61
CA PRO A 142 13.87 -13.88 -7.02
C PRO A 142 15.04 -13.39 -7.87
N ARG A 143 16.18 -13.02 -7.26
CA ARG A 143 17.37 -12.55 -7.97
C ARG A 143 18.21 -13.68 -8.54
N ALA A 144 18.02 -14.91 -8.04
CA ALA A 144 18.76 -16.08 -8.48
C ALA A 144 18.38 -16.50 -9.92
N ASP A 145 17.11 -16.31 -10.30
CA ASP A 145 16.60 -16.63 -11.63
C ASP A 145 15.52 -15.62 -12.04
N PHE A 146 15.87 -14.70 -12.94
CA PHE A 146 14.91 -13.73 -13.47
C PHE A 146 15.19 -13.27 -14.89
N VAL A 147 14.12 -12.82 -15.56
CA VAL A 147 14.17 -12.10 -16.83
C VAL A 147 13.83 -10.64 -16.61
N TYR A 148 14.74 -9.75 -17.01
CA TYR A 148 14.46 -8.32 -17.03
C TYR A 148 13.56 -7.97 -18.22
N ARG A 149 12.46 -7.25 -17.97
CA ARG A 149 11.53 -6.75 -19.01
C ARG A 149 11.56 -5.24 -19.08
N GLY A 150 11.87 -4.73 -20.27
CA GLY A 150 11.95 -3.30 -20.57
C GLY A 150 13.38 -2.84 -20.80
N ASP A 151 13.60 -1.53 -20.79
CA ASP A 151 14.92 -0.92 -20.97
C ASP A 151 15.78 -1.07 -19.69
N PRO A 152 16.94 -1.76 -19.73
CA PRO A 152 17.83 -1.92 -18.58
C PRO A 152 18.31 -0.59 -18.01
N ALA A 153 18.43 0.46 -18.81
CA ALA A 153 18.84 1.79 -18.36
C ALA A 153 17.84 2.39 -17.36
N MET A 154 16.59 1.92 -17.31
CA MET A 154 15.60 2.35 -16.33
C MET A 154 16.01 1.99 -14.89
N MET A 155 16.85 0.98 -14.68
CA MET A 155 17.37 0.63 -13.35
C MET A 155 18.16 1.78 -12.72
N ASN A 156 18.87 2.57 -13.54
CA ASN A 156 19.63 3.73 -13.08
C ASN A 156 18.75 4.83 -12.47
N ARG A 157 17.43 4.83 -12.74
CA ARG A 157 16.47 5.74 -12.13
C ARG A 157 16.06 5.34 -10.72
N VAL A 158 16.26 4.07 -10.34
CA VAL A 158 15.99 3.58 -8.98
C VAL A 158 17.26 3.82 -8.14
N PRO A 159 17.19 4.56 -7.02
CA PRO A 159 18.36 4.74 -6.15
C PRO A 159 18.88 3.40 -5.63
N PRO A 160 20.21 3.19 -5.52
CA PRO A 160 20.79 1.90 -5.08
C PRO A 160 20.22 1.40 -3.75
N HIS A 161 20.10 2.29 -2.76
CA HIS A 161 19.50 2.00 -1.45
C HIS A 161 17.99 1.68 -1.49
N LYS A 162 17.37 1.57 -2.68
CA LYS A 162 15.96 1.18 -2.91
C LYS A 162 15.81 -0.03 -3.83
N ARG A 163 16.91 -0.62 -4.29
CA ARG A 163 16.93 -1.79 -5.15
C ARG A 163 17.05 -3.04 -4.27
N LEU A 164 16.29 -4.08 -4.61
CA LEU A 164 16.40 -5.38 -3.95
C LEU A 164 17.74 -6.05 -4.32
N MET A 165 18.26 -5.78 -5.53
CA MET A 165 19.56 -6.28 -5.98
C MET A 165 20.72 -5.89 -5.05
N GLU A 166 20.61 -4.74 -4.38
CA GLU A 166 21.68 -4.18 -3.54
C GLU A 166 21.52 -4.57 -2.05
N GLN A 167 20.53 -5.40 -1.72
CA GLN A 167 20.29 -5.84 -0.33
C GLN A 167 20.90 -7.22 -0.05
N PRO A 168 21.27 -7.51 1.21
CA PRO A 168 21.59 -8.88 1.63
C PRO A 168 20.45 -9.87 1.33
N PRO A 169 20.73 -11.15 1.04
CA PRO A 169 19.70 -12.13 0.71
C PRO A 169 18.59 -12.29 1.74
N HIS A 170 18.87 -12.14 3.03
CA HIS A 170 17.84 -12.27 4.05
C HIS A 170 16.93 -11.03 4.18
N LEU A 171 17.26 -9.92 3.49
CA LEU A 171 16.50 -8.67 3.55
C LEU A 171 15.67 -8.45 2.28
N GLY A 172 14.45 -7.98 2.51
CA GLY A 172 13.56 -7.48 1.49
C GLY A 172 12.50 -8.47 1.03
N LEU A 173 11.36 -7.93 0.63
CA LEU A 173 10.27 -8.64 0.00
C LEU A 173 10.07 -8.11 -1.43
N PRO A 174 9.90 -8.99 -2.43
CA PRO A 174 9.70 -8.58 -3.81
C PRO A 174 8.41 -7.79 -3.97
N ILE A 175 8.51 -6.54 -4.43
CA ILE A 175 7.35 -5.71 -4.75
C ILE A 175 6.73 -6.27 -6.03
N GLY A 176 5.52 -6.80 -5.96
CA GLY A 176 4.82 -7.41 -7.10
C GLY A 176 4.06 -8.69 -6.75
N ASN A 177 4.41 -9.31 -5.62
CA ASN A 177 3.79 -10.55 -5.15
C ASN A 177 2.74 -10.31 -4.06
N LEU A 178 1.66 -11.10 -4.07
CA LEU A 178 0.60 -11.06 -3.04
C LEU A 178 1.17 -11.33 -1.64
N PHE A 179 2.01 -12.35 -1.52
CA PHE A 179 2.56 -12.75 -0.22
C PHE A 179 3.42 -11.63 0.40
N SER A 180 4.13 -10.84 -0.40
CA SER A 180 4.91 -9.69 0.08
C SER A 180 4.03 -8.65 0.77
N GLN A 181 2.85 -8.35 0.21
CA GLN A 181 1.90 -7.40 0.80
C GLN A 181 1.30 -7.94 2.11
N PHE A 182 0.98 -9.23 2.12
CA PHE A 182 0.47 -9.91 3.30
C PHE A 182 1.52 -9.96 4.43
N GLY A 183 2.75 -10.40 4.12
CA GLY A 183 3.86 -10.48 5.08
C GLY A 183 4.24 -9.12 5.67
N ALA A 184 4.21 -8.06 4.85
CA ALA A 184 4.38 -6.69 5.33
C ALA A 184 3.34 -6.29 6.39
N ASN A 185 2.07 -6.69 6.22
CA ASN A 185 1.04 -6.45 7.23
C ASN A 185 1.21 -7.32 8.47
N VAL A 186 1.66 -8.57 8.34
CA VAL A 186 1.98 -9.44 9.49
C VAL A 186 3.08 -8.81 10.34
N LEU A 187 4.17 -8.35 9.73
CA LEU A 187 5.26 -7.67 10.42
C LEU A 187 4.76 -6.41 11.16
N LEU A 188 4.05 -5.53 10.47
CA LEU A 188 3.58 -4.27 11.05
C LEU A 188 2.37 -4.43 11.97
N ASN A 189 1.77 -5.61 12.06
CA ASN A 189 0.81 -5.87 13.12
C ASN A 189 1.47 -5.81 14.50
N VAL A 190 2.77 -6.13 14.62
CA VAL A 190 3.50 -5.97 15.88
C VAL A 190 3.51 -4.50 16.33
N LEU A 191 3.72 -3.57 15.38
CA LEU A 191 3.58 -2.13 15.61
C LEU A 191 2.14 -1.75 15.98
N ASP A 192 1.15 -2.27 15.27
CA ASP A 192 -0.27 -2.00 15.54
C ASP A 192 -0.67 -2.40 16.97
N GLN A 193 -0.23 -3.58 17.41
CA GLN A 193 -0.49 -4.06 18.78
C GLN A 193 0.21 -3.19 19.82
N ARG A 194 1.47 -2.79 19.59
CA ARG A 194 2.16 -1.85 20.49
C ARG A 194 1.43 -0.52 20.58
N ALA A 195 1.05 0.04 19.44
CA ALA A 195 0.34 1.31 19.37
C ALA A 195 -0.96 1.28 20.20
N LYS A 196 -1.72 0.19 20.14
CA LYS A 196 -3.00 0.06 20.86
C LYS A 196 -2.86 -0.34 22.32
N HIS A 197 -1.99 -1.30 22.62
CA HIS A 197 -1.96 -1.96 23.93
C HIS A 197 -0.84 -1.47 24.85
N VAL A 198 0.25 -0.97 24.30
CA VAL A 198 1.39 -0.45 25.09
C VAL A 198 1.34 1.07 25.16
N LEU A 199 1.23 1.73 24.01
CA LEU A 199 1.18 3.20 23.95
C LEU A 199 -0.21 3.77 24.27
N GLY A 200 -1.26 2.94 24.25
CA GLY A 200 -2.63 3.40 24.51
C GLY A 200 -3.15 4.39 23.45
N ALA A 201 -2.63 4.36 22.22
CA ALA A 201 -2.97 5.30 21.17
C ALA A 201 -4.41 5.10 20.66
N ARG A 202 -5.35 5.79 21.30
CA ARG A 202 -6.78 5.76 20.93
C ARG A 202 -6.98 6.09 19.44
N HIS A 203 -6.32 7.15 18.98
CA HIS A 203 -6.44 7.64 17.60
C HIS A 203 -5.19 7.32 16.77
N TYR A 204 -5.01 6.03 16.50
CA TYR A 204 -4.00 5.48 15.60
C TYR A 204 -4.62 4.98 14.29
N ILE A 205 -3.89 5.09 13.17
CA ILE A 205 -4.23 4.47 11.88
C ILE A 205 -2.99 4.14 11.06
N ARG A 206 -3.06 3.07 10.26
CA ARG A 206 -1.98 2.63 9.36
C ARG A 206 -2.48 2.20 7.98
N TYR A 207 -1.73 2.59 6.96
CA TYR A 207 -1.86 2.15 5.57
C TYR A 207 -0.48 1.74 5.03
N VAL A 208 -0.21 0.43 4.98
CA VAL A 208 1.12 -0.13 4.68
C VAL A 208 2.17 0.43 5.65
N ASP A 209 3.12 1.22 5.15
CA ASP A 209 4.23 1.87 5.85
C ASP A 209 3.92 3.29 6.31
N ASP A 210 2.81 3.88 5.87
CA ASP A 210 2.33 5.21 6.29
C ASP A 210 1.39 5.03 7.49
N PHE A 211 1.75 5.57 8.65
CA PHE A 211 0.95 5.50 9.87
C PHE A 211 0.92 6.81 10.63
N LEU A 212 -0.12 6.99 11.42
CA LEU A 212 -0.44 8.27 12.02
C LEU A 212 -1.03 8.11 13.43
N PHE A 213 -0.56 8.97 14.33
CA PHE A 213 -1.06 9.15 15.69
C PHE A 213 -1.69 10.54 15.81
N LEU A 214 -2.84 10.63 16.48
CA LEU A 214 -3.46 11.91 16.84
C LEU A 214 -3.48 12.05 18.36
N HIS A 215 -3.12 13.23 18.85
CA HIS A 215 -3.18 13.54 20.28
C HIS A 215 -3.37 15.04 20.52
N GLU A 216 -3.86 15.41 21.69
CA GLU A 216 -4.06 16.81 22.10
C GLU A 216 -2.72 17.48 22.50
N SER A 217 -1.78 16.68 23.02
CA SER A 217 -0.42 17.10 23.39
C SER A 217 0.61 16.69 22.33
N ALA A 218 1.37 17.68 21.85
CA ALA A 218 2.54 17.47 20.99
C ALA A 218 3.69 16.75 21.73
N ASP A 219 3.85 16.97 23.03
CA ASP A 219 4.89 16.33 23.83
C ASP A 219 4.66 14.82 23.95
N TRP A 220 3.40 14.40 24.10
CA TRP A 220 3.04 12.99 24.05
C TRP A 220 3.38 12.36 22.70
N LEU A 221 3.16 13.08 21.59
CA LEU A 221 3.55 12.61 20.26
C LEU A 221 5.08 12.52 20.10
N ASN A 222 5.83 13.46 20.67
CA ASN A 222 7.29 13.38 20.70
C ASN A 222 7.78 12.17 21.51
N ALA A 223 7.13 11.85 22.64
CA ALA A 223 7.43 10.64 23.41
C ALA A 223 7.13 9.37 22.61
N VAL A 224 6.00 9.32 21.88
CA VAL A 224 5.70 8.22 20.94
C VAL A 224 6.75 8.11 19.84
N LEU A 225 7.21 9.23 19.28
CA LEU A 225 8.26 9.22 18.27
C LEU A 225 9.56 8.64 18.83
N ALA A 226 9.97 9.04 20.04
CA ALA A 226 11.15 8.51 20.71
C ALA A 226 11.04 6.99 20.93
N ASP A 227 9.91 6.53 21.48
CA ASP A 227 9.62 5.11 21.69
C ASP A 227 9.74 4.29 20.39
N LEU A 228 9.10 4.76 19.31
CA LEU A 228 9.11 4.05 18.03
C LEU A 228 10.48 4.11 17.34
N THR A 229 11.28 5.13 17.60
CA THR A 229 12.64 5.25 17.06
C THR A 229 13.57 4.19 17.63
N GLU A 230 13.34 3.77 18.89
CA GLU A 230 14.08 2.68 19.54
C GLU A 230 13.46 1.30 19.23
N PHE A 231 12.14 1.19 19.34
CA PHE A 231 11.42 -0.07 19.20
C PHE A 231 11.52 -0.67 17.79
N LEU A 232 11.32 0.14 16.74
CA LEU A 232 11.22 -0.38 15.37
C LEU A 232 12.52 -1.05 14.90
N PRO A 233 13.72 -0.46 15.09
CA PRO A 233 14.97 -1.12 14.72
C PRO A 233 15.25 -2.34 15.59
N ALA A 234 14.97 -2.26 16.89
CA ALA A 234 15.29 -3.33 17.84
C ALA A 234 14.43 -4.58 17.64
N GLN A 235 13.14 -4.41 17.32
CA GLN A 235 12.18 -5.53 17.27
C GLN A 235 11.83 -5.97 15.85
N LEU A 236 11.83 -5.05 14.89
CA LEU A 236 11.38 -5.31 13.52
C LEU A 236 12.45 -5.08 12.45
N GLY A 237 13.65 -4.60 12.84
CA GLY A 237 14.74 -4.31 11.91
C GLY A 237 14.49 -3.14 10.95
N VAL A 238 13.39 -2.39 11.12
CA VAL A 238 13.01 -1.28 10.25
C VAL A 238 13.20 0.08 10.93
N ARG A 239 13.37 1.13 10.12
CA ARG A 239 13.65 2.49 10.62
C ARG A 239 12.63 3.49 10.11
N ILE A 240 12.33 4.50 10.93
CA ILE A 240 11.51 5.65 10.53
C ILE A 240 12.29 6.50 9.51
N ASN A 241 11.58 7.07 8.54
CA ASN A 241 12.13 8.01 7.59
C ASN A 241 12.05 9.45 8.13
N PRO A 242 13.17 10.04 8.58
CA PRO A 242 13.15 11.36 9.22
C PRO A 242 12.65 12.47 8.28
N ARG A 243 12.86 12.33 6.96
CA ARG A 243 12.40 13.33 5.96
C ARG A 243 10.89 13.31 5.72
N LYS A 244 10.20 12.26 6.18
CA LYS A 244 8.74 12.10 6.03
C LYS A 244 8.01 12.10 7.38
N THR A 245 8.75 12.23 8.48
CA THR A 245 8.18 12.47 9.80
C THR A 245 7.60 13.87 9.83
N ILE A 246 6.32 13.99 10.19
CA ILE A 246 5.62 15.27 10.29
C ILE A 246 4.88 15.31 11.62
N LEU A 247 5.21 16.30 12.45
CA LEU A 247 4.44 16.63 13.65
C LEU A 247 3.91 18.05 13.49
N GLN A 248 2.59 18.22 13.42
CA GLN A 248 1.98 19.54 13.31
C GLN A 248 0.49 19.56 13.73
N PRO A 249 -0.11 20.74 13.91
CA PRO A 249 -1.55 20.86 14.15
C PRO A 249 -2.39 20.24 13.04
N VAL A 250 -3.48 19.58 13.42
CA VAL A 250 -4.41 18.91 12.49
C VAL A 250 -5.09 19.89 11.54
N GLU A 251 -5.33 21.12 11.98
CA GLU A 251 -5.94 22.21 11.18
C GLU A 251 -5.16 22.57 9.91
N ARG A 252 -3.84 22.36 9.90
CA ARG A 252 -2.99 22.61 8.72
C ARG A 252 -3.29 21.64 7.57
N GLY A 253 -3.99 20.56 7.86
CA GLY A 253 -4.41 19.55 6.91
C GLY A 253 -3.59 18.28 7.06
N VAL A 254 -4.30 17.16 7.20
CA VAL A 254 -3.69 15.83 7.32
C VAL A 254 -3.69 15.15 5.96
N ASP A 255 -2.52 15.06 5.33
CA ASP A 255 -2.36 14.36 4.06
C ASP A 255 -2.20 12.85 4.27
N PHE A 256 -3.20 12.06 3.87
CA PHE A 256 -3.24 10.62 4.06
C PHE A 256 -3.90 9.92 2.86
N VAL A 257 -3.29 8.83 2.38
CA VAL A 257 -3.81 7.94 1.31
C VAL A 257 -4.39 8.64 0.06
N GLY A 258 -3.85 9.81 -0.31
CA GLY A 258 -4.23 10.54 -1.52
C GLY A 258 -5.30 11.61 -1.32
N GLN A 259 -5.73 11.86 -0.08
CA GLN A 259 -6.64 12.94 0.29
C GLN A 259 -6.07 13.78 1.44
N VAL A 260 -6.56 15.00 1.60
CA VAL A 260 -6.17 15.93 2.65
C VAL A 260 -7.39 16.27 3.48
N ILE A 261 -7.36 15.94 4.77
CA ILE A 261 -8.43 16.24 5.73
C ILE A 261 -8.16 17.61 6.34
N LYS A 262 -9.10 18.54 6.22
CA LYS A 262 -9.05 19.90 6.73
C LYS A 262 -10.30 20.22 7.56
N PRO A 263 -10.33 21.34 8.29
CA PRO A 263 -11.55 21.81 8.93
C PRO A 263 -12.74 21.76 7.97
N TRP A 264 -13.73 20.95 8.35
CA TRP A 264 -15.04 20.81 7.70
C TRP A 264 -15.05 20.22 6.30
N ARG A 265 -13.90 19.76 5.78
CA ARG A 265 -13.82 19.25 4.41
C ARG A 265 -12.65 18.30 4.18
N ARG A 266 -12.80 17.50 3.13
CA ARG A 266 -11.81 16.55 2.64
C ARG A 266 -11.57 16.83 1.16
N GLU A 267 -10.33 17.12 0.80
CA GLU A 267 -9.90 17.48 -0.55
C GLU A 267 -9.07 16.35 -1.16
N THR A 268 -9.08 16.19 -2.48
CA THR A 268 -8.12 15.28 -3.13
C THR A 268 -6.72 15.91 -3.12
N ARG A 269 -5.68 15.11 -2.88
CA ARG A 269 -4.29 15.60 -2.89
C ARG A 269 -4.00 16.24 -4.25
N LYS A 270 -3.51 17.49 -4.25
CA LYS A 270 -3.20 18.28 -5.46
C LYS A 270 -2.41 17.50 -6.52
N ARG A 271 -1.39 16.75 -6.09
CA ARG A 271 -0.58 15.90 -6.98
C ARG A 271 -1.43 14.85 -7.71
N SER A 272 -2.33 14.18 -7.01
CA SER A 272 -3.21 13.15 -7.57
C SER A 272 -4.18 13.74 -8.58
N ARG A 273 -4.76 14.91 -8.26
CA ARG A 273 -5.61 15.65 -9.19
C ARG A 273 -4.84 16.10 -10.43
N ASN A 274 -3.66 16.70 -10.27
CA ASN A 274 -2.88 17.18 -11.40
C ASN A 274 -2.43 16.02 -12.32
N GLU A 275 -2.12 14.85 -11.75
CA GLU A 275 -1.87 13.65 -12.55
C GLU A 275 -3.14 13.17 -13.26
N ALA A 276 -4.31 13.23 -12.62
CA ALA A 276 -5.59 12.88 -13.25
C ALA A 276 -5.86 13.75 -14.48
N LEU A 277 -5.71 15.08 -14.35
CA LEU A 277 -5.88 16.03 -15.45
C LEU A 277 -4.92 15.72 -16.61
N ARG A 278 -3.62 15.61 -16.31
CA ARG A 278 -2.58 15.28 -17.30
C ARG A 278 -2.84 13.95 -18.00
N ARG A 279 -3.28 12.93 -17.27
CA ARG A 279 -3.56 11.60 -17.83
C ARG A 279 -4.77 11.64 -18.74
N VAL A 280 -5.86 12.29 -18.33
CA VAL A 280 -7.04 12.45 -19.18
C VAL A 280 -6.72 13.29 -20.42
N GLU A 281 -5.84 14.27 -20.33
CA GLU A 281 -5.38 15.05 -21.48
C GLU A 281 -4.56 14.21 -22.46
N SER A 282 -3.62 13.39 -21.97
CA SER A 282 -2.67 12.66 -22.83
C SER A 282 -3.11 11.25 -23.26
N THR A 283 -4.24 10.73 -22.76
CA THR A 283 -4.68 9.34 -23.04
C THR A 283 -5.23 9.22 -24.47
N PRO A 284 -4.96 8.16 -25.24
CA PRO A 284 -5.59 7.98 -26.56
C PRO A 284 -7.13 7.97 -26.50
N ASP A 285 -7.79 8.43 -27.57
CA ASP A 285 -9.25 8.55 -27.61
C ASP A 285 -10.00 7.24 -27.35
N ALA A 286 -9.40 6.10 -27.72
CA ALA A 286 -9.95 4.76 -27.49
C ALA A 286 -10.11 4.44 -25.99
N ASP A 287 -9.19 4.93 -25.15
CA ASP A 287 -9.13 4.64 -23.71
C ASP A 287 -9.64 5.81 -22.85
N LEU A 288 -10.02 6.93 -23.46
CA LEU A 288 -10.38 8.15 -22.74
C LEU A 288 -11.55 7.94 -21.76
N MET A 289 -12.62 7.29 -22.20
CA MET A 289 -13.81 7.06 -21.38
C MET A 289 -13.51 6.25 -20.10
N PRO A 290 -12.90 5.04 -20.16
CA PRO A 290 -12.59 4.28 -18.95
C PRO A 290 -11.61 5.02 -18.03
N VAL A 291 -10.60 5.71 -18.60
CA VAL A 291 -9.64 6.48 -17.80
C VAL A 291 -10.31 7.66 -17.10
N ALA A 292 -11.11 8.45 -17.82
CA ALA A 292 -11.82 9.60 -17.24
C ALA A 292 -12.83 9.15 -16.17
N ASN A 293 -13.61 8.10 -16.43
CA ASN A 293 -14.59 7.59 -15.45
C ASN A 293 -13.94 7.04 -14.19
N SER A 294 -12.74 6.44 -14.30
CA SER A 294 -11.94 6.04 -13.15
C SER A 294 -11.54 7.25 -12.30
N TYR A 295 -11.04 8.32 -12.92
CA TYR A 295 -10.69 9.55 -12.20
C TYR A 295 -11.90 10.30 -11.62
N PHE A 296 -13.03 10.36 -12.32
CA PHE A 296 -14.26 10.87 -11.73
C PHE A 296 -14.70 10.03 -10.52
N GLY A 297 -14.56 8.70 -10.58
CA GLY A 297 -14.77 7.81 -9.44
C GLY A 297 -13.89 8.18 -8.25
N LEU A 298 -12.59 8.39 -8.49
CA LEU A 298 -11.64 8.80 -7.46
C LEU A 298 -11.98 10.16 -6.85
N LEU A 299 -12.24 11.18 -7.68
CA LEU A 299 -12.49 12.55 -7.20
C LEU A 299 -13.78 12.64 -6.38
N ARG A 300 -14.81 11.84 -6.71
CA ARG A 300 -16.07 11.78 -5.95
C ARG A 300 -15.91 11.32 -4.50
N GLN A 301 -14.80 10.66 -4.18
CA GLN A 301 -14.53 10.21 -2.82
C GLN A 301 -14.20 11.36 -1.88
N ALA A 302 -13.78 12.53 -2.37
CA ALA A 302 -13.53 13.70 -1.54
C ALA A 302 -14.81 14.53 -1.36
N THR A 303 -15.06 15.05 -0.16
CA THR A 303 -16.26 15.85 0.14
C THR A 303 -16.20 17.21 -0.56
N ALA A 304 -15.03 17.84 -0.62
CA ALA A 304 -14.77 19.06 -1.38
C ALA A 304 -14.16 18.73 -2.75
N SER A 305 -14.95 18.12 -3.64
CA SER A 305 -14.49 17.66 -4.96
C SER A 305 -15.11 18.36 -6.15
N HIS A 306 -16.10 19.23 -5.96
CA HIS A 306 -16.84 19.84 -7.09
C HIS A 306 -15.92 20.58 -8.06
N GLN A 307 -15.02 21.44 -7.55
CA GLN A 307 -14.07 22.17 -8.40
C GLN A 307 -13.12 21.25 -9.15
N ASP A 308 -12.58 20.23 -8.48
CA ASP A 308 -11.68 19.25 -9.10
C ASP A 308 -12.40 18.45 -10.21
N ARG A 309 -13.67 18.08 -9.98
CA ARG A 309 -14.51 17.39 -10.97
C ARG A 309 -14.88 18.29 -12.15
N ALA A 310 -15.14 19.58 -11.90
CA ALA A 310 -15.36 20.56 -12.96
C ALA A 310 -14.12 20.76 -13.84
N GLN A 311 -12.93 20.83 -13.24
CA GLN A 311 -11.67 20.89 -13.99
C GLN A 311 -11.47 19.65 -14.87
N LEU A 312 -11.69 18.45 -14.32
CA LEU A 312 -11.60 17.21 -15.10
C LEU A 312 -12.64 17.18 -16.23
N ALA A 313 -13.87 17.61 -15.95
CA ALA A 313 -14.94 17.68 -16.94
C ALA A 313 -14.60 18.64 -18.08
N ASN A 314 -13.97 19.78 -17.80
CA ASN A 314 -13.54 20.71 -18.84
C ASN A 314 -12.48 20.09 -19.77
N VAL A 315 -11.52 19.33 -19.22
CA VAL A 315 -10.54 18.59 -20.04
C VAL A 315 -11.22 17.50 -20.88
N VAL A 316 -12.22 16.81 -20.33
CA VAL A 316 -12.97 15.79 -21.09
C VAL A 316 -13.80 16.42 -22.21
N ARG A 317 -14.43 17.57 -21.93
CA ARG A 317 -15.23 18.34 -22.91
C ARG A 317 -14.38 18.95 -24.01
N SER A 318 -13.20 19.48 -23.69
CA SER A 318 -12.27 20.00 -24.71
C SER A 318 -11.79 18.92 -25.68
N ARG A 319 -11.88 17.64 -25.28
CA ARG A 319 -11.64 16.46 -26.12
C ARG A 319 -12.90 15.94 -26.83
N GLY A 320 -13.97 16.76 -26.88
CA GLY A 320 -15.20 16.47 -27.62
C GLY A 320 -16.10 15.43 -26.97
N ARG A 321 -15.95 15.11 -25.68
CA ARG A 321 -16.79 14.12 -24.98
C ARG A 321 -17.83 14.80 -24.09
N ALA A 322 -19.03 14.23 -24.03
CA ALA A 322 -20.08 14.67 -23.11
C ALA A 322 -19.77 14.23 -21.66
N VAL A 323 -20.16 15.06 -20.69
CA VAL A 323 -20.07 14.79 -19.25
C VAL A 323 -21.45 15.02 -18.64
N ASP A 324 -21.88 14.17 -17.71
CA ASP A 324 -23.16 14.32 -17.03
C ASP A 324 -23.26 15.61 -16.19
N ALA A 325 -24.48 16.05 -15.92
CA ALA A 325 -24.75 17.29 -15.16
C ALA A 325 -24.12 17.27 -13.77
N ALA A 326 -24.05 16.10 -13.12
CA ALA A 326 -23.46 15.95 -11.80
C ALA A 326 -21.92 15.89 -11.81
N LEU A 327 -21.27 15.97 -12.98
CA LEU A 327 -19.80 15.91 -13.15
C LEU A 327 -19.19 14.65 -12.52
N THR A 328 -19.76 13.50 -12.85
CA THR A 328 -19.43 12.19 -12.28
C THR A 328 -19.01 11.14 -13.31
N LYS A 329 -19.31 11.34 -14.59
CA LYS A 329 -19.00 10.40 -15.67
C LYS A 329 -19.05 11.05 -17.05
N THR A 330 -18.35 10.42 -17.97
CA THR A 330 -18.38 10.69 -19.41
C THR A 330 -18.88 9.47 -20.19
N PHE A 331 -19.40 9.72 -21.39
CA PHE A 331 -20.06 8.75 -22.25
C PHE A 331 -19.32 8.59 -23.58
N ARG A 332 -19.67 7.56 -24.35
CA ARG A 332 -19.09 7.32 -25.69
C ARG A 332 -19.45 8.41 -26.71
N GLY A 333 -20.59 9.09 -26.53
CA GLY A 333 -21.06 10.13 -27.45
C GLY A 333 -20.19 11.38 -27.45
N ARG A 334 -20.11 12.05 -28.61
CA ARG A 334 -19.54 13.40 -28.71
C ARG A 334 -20.52 14.42 -28.12
N ALA A 335 -20.00 15.48 -27.50
CA ALA A 335 -20.84 16.61 -27.14
C ALA A 335 -21.44 17.17 -28.44
N ALA A 336 -22.77 17.22 -28.51
CA ALA A 336 -23.52 17.80 -29.63
C ALA A 336 -23.43 19.33 -29.58
#